data_AF-A0A0Q4GU83-F1
#
_entry.id   AF-A0A0Q4GU83-F1
#
_cell.length_a   1.000
_cell.length_b   1.000
_cell.length_c   1.000
_cell.angle_alpha   90.00
_cell.angle_beta   90.00
_cell.angle_gamma   90.00
#
_symmetry.space_group_name_H-M   'P 1'
#
loop_
_entity.id
_entity.type
_entity.pdbx_description
1 polymer ?
#
loop_
_entity_poly.entity_id
_entity_poly.type
_entity_poly.pdbx_seq_one_letter_code
_entity_poly.pdbx_strand_id
1 'polypeptide(L)'
;MKNLTSFIALILIVFSIKSYAATEFKSSVSADTTQAYKVIAKSPAIASVTIRKSKKSGNMLYVSVGIKKLNAQDNNVTGIGLQGKSESKEARNATGPVFDQIEVLNGGYDEIKVDKVSTTQNMYTIKNINFPLRLKMHSGKDYVEFEIKDAGRWDVNVNYKNN
;
A
#
# COMPACT_ATOMS: atom_id res chain seq x y z
N MET A 1 -3.11 -29.18 67.07
CA MET A 1 -3.96 -28.95 65.88
C MET A 1 -4.35 -27.47 65.82
N LYS A 2 -3.59 -26.70 65.04
CA LYS A 2 -3.76 -25.31 64.60
C LYS A 2 -2.58 -25.15 63.61
N ASN A 3 -2.72 -24.39 62.53
CA ASN A 3 -1.75 -24.21 61.43
C ASN A 3 -2.04 -25.00 60.13
N LEU A 4 -3.30 -25.39 59.87
CA LEU A 4 -3.69 -25.94 58.55
C LEU A 4 -4.67 -25.05 57.77
N THR A 5 -4.88 -23.81 58.21
CA THR A 5 -5.84 -22.88 57.59
C THR A 5 -5.18 -21.74 56.79
N SER A 6 -3.85 -21.62 56.81
CA SER A 6 -3.14 -20.55 56.08
C SER A 6 -2.64 -20.95 54.69
N PHE A 7 -2.79 -22.22 54.28
CA PHE A 7 -2.34 -22.68 52.95
C PHE A 7 -3.42 -22.61 51.85
N ILE A 8 -4.69 -22.42 52.22
CA ILE A 8 -5.82 -22.39 51.26
C ILE A 8 -6.07 -20.97 50.72
N ALA A 9 -5.61 -19.92 51.42
CA ALA A 9 -5.80 -18.53 51.00
C ALA A 9 -4.86 -18.09 49.85
N LEU A 10 -3.76 -18.82 49.58
CA LEU A 10 -2.77 -18.42 48.58
C LEU A 10 -3.05 -18.99 47.17
N ILE A 11 -3.95 -19.97 47.04
CA ILE A 11 -4.24 -20.63 45.75
C ILE A 11 -5.32 -19.87 44.95
N LEU A 12 -6.04 -18.92 45.57
CA LEU A 12 -7.17 -18.23 44.93
C LEU A 12 -6.85 -16.89 44.24
N ILE A 13 -5.59 -16.43 44.24
CA ILE A 13 -5.22 -15.09 43.72
C ILE A 13 -4.42 -15.14 42.39
N VAL A 14 -4.23 -16.31 41.77
CA VAL A 14 -3.44 -16.41 40.52
C VAL A 14 -4.30 -16.48 39.25
N PHE A 15 -5.63 -16.58 39.35
CA PHE A 15 -6.53 -16.62 38.18
C PHE A 15 -7.15 -15.26 37.84
N SER A 16 -6.33 -14.22 37.77
CA SER A 16 -6.78 -12.90 37.30
C SER A 16 -5.81 -12.29 36.28
N ILE A 17 -5.36 -13.11 35.32
CA ILE A 17 -4.80 -12.57 34.08
C ILE A 17 -5.98 -12.37 33.14
N LYS A 18 -6.36 -11.10 33.00
CA LYS A 18 -7.39 -10.60 32.09
C LYS A 18 -7.14 -11.19 30.69
N SER A 19 -8.09 -11.97 30.20
CA SER A 19 -8.24 -12.20 28.77
C SER A 19 -8.48 -10.84 28.13
N TYR A 20 -7.42 -10.23 27.59
CA TYR A 20 -7.63 -9.29 26.51
C TYR A 20 -8.27 -10.11 25.40
N ALA A 21 -9.57 -9.94 25.21
CA ALA A 21 -10.18 -10.21 23.94
C ALA A 21 -9.39 -9.38 22.94
N ALA A 22 -8.45 -10.02 22.23
CA ALA A 22 -8.01 -9.51 20.95
C ALA A 22 -9.31 -9.28 20.21
N THR A 23 -9.64 -8.02 19.98
CA THR A 23 -10.71 -7.65 19.09
C THR A 23 -10.23 -8.20 17.76
N GLU A 24 -10.66 -9.42 17.44
CA GLU A 24 -10.61 -9.91 16.09
C GLU A 24 -11.42 -8.87 15.34
N PHE A 25 -10.72 -7.94 14.68
CA PHE A 25 -11.24 -7.33 13.49
C PHE A 25 -11.50 -8.50 12.56
N LYS A 26 -12.70 -9.09 12.71
CA LYS A 26 -13.34 -9.87 11.67
C LYS A 26 -13.63 -8.87 10.58
N SER A 27 -12.58 -8.55 9.84
CA SER A 27 -12.72 -8.14 8.46
C SER A 27 -13.31 -9.37 7.79
N SER A 28 -14.64 -9.44 7.77
CA SER A 28 -15.40 -10.33 6.90
C SER A 28 -15.16 -9.85 5.48
N VAL A 29 -13.93 -10.00 5.00
CA VAL A 29 -13.61 -9.93 3.59
C VAL A 29 -13.64 -11.37 3.15
N SER A 30 -14.78 -11.74 2.57
CA SER A 30 -14.95 -12.90 1.72
C SER A 30 -13.62 -13.20 1.02
N ALA A 31 -13.05 -14.38 1.28
CA ALA A 31 -11.89 -14.89 0.57
C ALA A 31 -12.34 -15.31 -0.84
N ASP A 32 -12.79 -14.33 -1.62
CA ASP A 32 -13.07 -14.48 -3.04
C ASP A 32 -11.78 -14.11 -3.78
N THR A 33 -10.91 -15.10 -3.95
CA THR A 33 -9.51 -14.95 -4.37
C THR A 33 -9.33 -14.88 -5.90
N THR A 34 -10.16 -14.10 -6.60
CA THR A 34 -10.02 -13.87 -8.06
C THR A 34 -9.27 -12.59 -8.42
N GLN A 35 -9.06 -11.68 -7.47
CA GLN A 35 -8.34 -10.43 -7.75
C GLN A 35 -6.82 -10.59 -7.62
N ALA A 36 -6.09 -10.15 -8.65
CA ALA A 36 -4.62 -10.17 -8.75
C ALA A 36 -3.92 -9.21 -7.77
N TYR A 37 -4.68 -8.30 -7.15
CA TYR A 37 -4.23 -7.41 -6.10
C TYR A 37 -5.34 -7.20 -5.06
N LYS A 38 -4.98 -6.64 -3.90
CA LYS A 38 -5.92 -6.22 -2.86
C LYS A 38 -5.39 -4.99 -2.16
N VAL A 39 -6.19 -3.93 -2.04
CA VAL A 39 -5.88 -2.82 -1.13
C VAL A 39 -6.27 -3.24 0.28
N ILE A 40 -5.32 -3.22 1.22
CA ILE A 40 -5.52 -3.68 2.60
C ILE A 40 -5.89 -2.51 3.51
N ALA A 41 -5.14 -1.42 3.43
CA ALA A 41 -5.33 -0.25 4.26
C ALA A 41 -4.80 1.02 3.57
N LYS A 42 -5.26 2.18 4.03
CA LYS A 42 -4.78 3.50 3.58
C LYS A 42 -5.01 4.55 4.67
N SER A 43 -4.20 5.60 4.67
CA SER A 43 -4.39 6.74 5.58
C SER A 43 -5.77 7.41 5.44
N PRO A 44 -6.32 8.00 6.50
CA PRO A 44 -7.62 8.67 6.47
C PRO A 44 -7.72 9.85 5.49
N ALA A 45 -6.60 10.52 5.20
CA ALA A 45 -6.53 11.62 4.24
C ALA A 45 -6.67 11.16 2.77
N ILE A 46 -6.47 9.87 2.49
CA ILE A 46 -6.58 9.31 1.15
C ILE A 46 -8.04 8.94 0.89
N ALA A 47 -8.65 9.50 -0.14
CA ALA A 47 -10.00 9.16 -0.57
C ALA A 47 -10.06 7.76 -1.16
N SER A 48 -9.22 7.47 -2.15
CA SER A 48 -9.20 6.18 -2.85
C SER A 48 -7.82 5.82 -3.39
N VAL A 49 -7.62 4.53 -3.63
CA VAL A 49 -6.41 3.95 -4.22
C VAL A 49 -6.85 3.11 -5.41
N THR A 50 -6.26 3.35 -6.57
CA THR A 50 -6.52 2.57 -7.79
C THR A 50 -5.25 1.87 -8.22
N ILE A 51 -5.28 0.54 -8.20
CA ILE A 51 -4.16 -0.30 -8.61
C ILE A 51 -4.50 -0.95 -9.95
N ARG A 52 -3.59 -0.86 -10.91
CA ARG A 52 -3.75 -1.51 -12.22
C ARG A 52 -2.46 -2.20 -12.65
N LYS A 53 -2.58 -3.37 -13.26
CA LYS A 53 -1.46 -4.02 -13.94
C LYS A 53 -1.34 -3.42 -15.34
N SER A 54 -0.23 -2.77 -15.65
CA SER A 54 0.00 -2.14 -16.96
C SER A 54 0.74 -3.05 -17.94
N LYS A 55 1.63 -3.94 -17.46
CA LYS A 55 2.34 -4.93 -18.29
C LYS A 55 2.65 -6.20 -17.51
N LYS A 56 2.75 -7.34 -18.20
CA LYS A 56 3.41 -8.53 -17.66
C LYS A 56 4.92 -8.29 -17.63
N SER A 57 5.59 -8.76 -16.60
CA SER A 57 7.04 -8.91 -16.52
C SER A 57 7.34 -10.31 -15.99
N GLY A 58 8.59 -10.79 -16.17
CA GLY A 58 9.05 -12.06 -15.60
C GLY A 58 9.09 -12.00 -14.06
N ASN A 59 10.16 -12.45 -13.41
CA ASN A 59 10.24 -12.45 -11.93
C ASN A 59 10.53 -11.07 -11.29
N MET A 60 10.11 -9.98 -11.96
CA MET A 60 10.34 -8.61 -11.51
C MET A 60 9.01 -7.90 -11.33
N LEU A 61 8.91 -7.09 -10.27
CA LEU A 61 7.80 -6.20 -10.01
C LEU A 61 8.24 -4.75 -10.18
N TYR A 62 7.47 -4.02 -10.97
CA TYR A 62 7.63 -2.58 -11.13
C TYR A 62 6.41 -1.91 -10.52
N VAL A 63 6.57 -1.19 -9.43
CA VAL A 63 5.47 -0.46 -8.77
C VAL A 63 5.67 1.02 -8.97
N SER A 64 4.84 1.62 -9.83
CA SER A 64 4.74 3.07 -9.99
C SER A 64 3.71 3.60 -9.01
N VAL A 65 4.12 4.36 -8.00
CA VAL A 65 3.20 4.98 -7.04
C VAL A 65 3.24 6.50 -7.17
N GLY A 66 2.07 7.12 -7.23
CA GLY A 66 1.95 8.57 -7.29
C GLY A 66 0.52 9.05 -7.18
N ILE A 67 0.36 10.37 -7.18
CA ILE A 67 -0.94 11.02 -7.15
C ILE A 67 -1.59 10.87 -8.54
N LYS A 68 -2.87 10.50 -8.60
CA LYS A 68 -3.61 10.58 -9.87
C LYS A 68 -3.64 12.05 -10.29
N LYS A 69 -2.99 12.40 -11.40
CA LYS A 69 -3.16 13.73 -11.99
C LYS A 69 -4.66 13.93 -12.22
N LEU A 70 -5.26 14.94 -11.56
CA LEU A 70 -6.54 15.49 -11.99
C LEU A 70 -6.35 15.79 -13.47
N ASN A 71 -7.14 15.14 -14.33
CA ASN A 71 -6.99 15.27 -15.77
C ASN A 71 -6.87 16.76 -16.10
N ALA A 72 -5.80 17.14 -16.80
CA ALA A 72 -5.85 18.36 -17.58
C ALA A 72 -7.12 18.23 -18.41
N GLN A 73 -8.05 19.16 -18.19
CA GLN A 73 -9.32 19.27 -18.90
C GLN A 73 -9.08 18.87 -20.36
N ASP A 74 -9.73 17.79 -20.81
CA ASP A 74 -9.63 17.28 -22.17
C ASP A 74 -10.07 18.38 -23.13
N ASN A 75 -9.16 19.27 -23.49
CA ASN A 75 -9.30 20.15 -24.64
C ASN A 75 -9.09 19.24 -25.84
N ASN A 76 -10.19 18.57 -26.22
CA ASN A 76 -10.39 18.03 -27.56
C ASN A 76 -10.19 19.17 -28.55
N VAL A 77 -8.95 19.37 -28.98
CA VAL A 77 -8.62 20.07 -30.21
C VAL A 77 -8.14 18.99 -31.17
N THR A 78 -9.05 18.57 -32.03
CA THR A 78 -8.78 17.91 -33.30
C THR A 78 -7.61 18.59 -34.00
N GLY A 79 -6.44 17.97 -33.96
CA GLY A 79 -5.22 18.45 -34.60
C GLY A 79 -4.35 17.27 -35.01
N ILE A 80 -4.37 16.96 -36.29
CA ILE A 80 -3.48 15.98 -36.92
C ILE A 80 -2.05 16.47 -36.74
N GLY A 81 -1.20 15.64 -36.10
CA GLY A 81 0.25 15.82 -36.08
C GLY A 81 0.78 16.75 -35.00
N LEU A 82 1.33 16.18 -33.92
CA LEU A 82 2.75 16.31 -33.59
C LEU A 82 3.04 15.55 -32.29
N GLN A 83 4.11 14.77 -32.37
CA GLN A 83 4.72 13.96 -31.36
C GLN A 83 5.24 14.84 -30.22
N GLY A 84 4.92 14.45 -28.97
CA GLY A 84 5.43 15.09 -27.77
C GLY A 84 4.32 15.41 -26.78
N LYS A 85 3.84 14.41 -26.04
CA LYS A 85 3.06 14.65 -24.82
C LYS A 85 3.99 15.26 -23.76
N SER A 86 4.42 16.50 -23.97
CA SER A 86 5.01 17.30 -22.92
C SER A 86 3.91 17.56 -21.93
N GLU A 87 4.07 17.03 -20.72
CA GLU A 87 3.25 17.40 -19.58
C GLU A 87 3.19 18.94 -19.49
N SER A 88 2.02 19.50 -19.20
CA SER A 88 1.87 20.94 -19.02
C SER A 88 2.85 21.43 -17.95
N LYS A 89 3.36 22.67 -18.08
CA LYS A 89 4.29 23.26 -17.10
C LYS A 89 3.70 23.24 -15.68
N GLU A 90 2.38 23.29 -15.54
CA GLU A 90 1.66 23.17 -14.27
C GLU A 90 1.83 21.79 -13.63
N ALA A 91 1.81 20.71 -14.43
CA ALA A 91 2.01 19.35 -13.93
C ALA A 91 3.47 19.08 -13.48
N ARG A 92 4.44 19.85 -13.99
CA ARG A 92 5.85 19.78 -13.54
C ARG A 92 6.09 20.46 -12.20
N ASN A 93 5.26 21.45 -11.83
CA ASN A 93 5.44 22.26 -10.62
C ASN A 93 4.49 21.89 -9.47
N ALA A 94 3.64 20.87 -9.64
CA ALA A 94 2.83 20.35 -8.56
C ALA A 94 3.74 19.67 -7.51
N THR A 95 4.06 20.38 -6.43
CA THR A 95 4.64 19.82 -5.20
C THR A 95 3.51 19.11 -4.44
N GLY A 96 3.46 17.80 -4.56
CA GLY A 96 2.51 16.95 -3.85
C GLY A 96 3.22 15.88 -3.02
N PRO A 97 2.50 15.18 -2.13
CA PRO A 97 3.03 14.03 -1.41
C PRO A 97 3.72 13.03 -2.35
N VAL A 98 4.92 12.58 -1.97
CA VAL A 98 5.73 11.63 -2.73
C VAL A 98 5.86 10.36 -1.91
N PHE A 99 5.49 9.23 -2.49
CA PHE A 99 5.67 7.93 -1.84
C PHE A 99 7.11 7.45 -2.03
N ASP A 100 7.98 7.81 -1.09
CA ASP A 100 9.44 7.66 -1.14
C ASP A 100 9.99 6.56 -0.23
N GLN A 101 9.17 6.01 0.67
CA GLN A 101 9.51 4.86 1.50
C GLN A 101 8.61 3.67 1.19
N ILE A 102 9.21 2.48 1.15
CA ILE A 102 8.54 1.19 0.97
C ILE A 102 8.91 0.24 2.11
N GLU A 103 7.92 -0.41 2.68
CA GLU A 103 8.06 -1.50 3.62
C GLU A 103 7.48 -2.77 2.99
N VAL A 104 8.24 -3.87 3.01
CA VAL A 104 7.76 -5.18 2.58
C VAL A 104 7.29 -5.94 3.81
N LEU A 105 5.97 -6.13 3.93
CA LEU A 105 5.34 -6.78 5.08
C LEU A 105 5.23 -8.30 4.92
N ASN A 106 5.17 -8.78 3.67
CA ASN A 106 5.15 -10.20 3.34
C ASN A 106 5.70 -10.42 1.93
N GLY A 107 6.32 -11.57 1.69
CA GLY A 107 6.98 -11.92 0.44
C GLY A 107 8.49 -11.66 0.50
N GLY A 108 9.28 -12.66 0.11
CA GLY A 108 10.73 -12.56 -0.03
C GLY A 108 11.13 -11.76 -1.28
N TYR A 109 12.27 -11.08 -1.23
CA TYR A 109 12.86 -10.34 -2.33
C TYR A 109 14.38 -10.26 -2.14
N ASP A 110 15.11 -10.15 -3.24
CA ASP A 110 16.59 -10.01 -3.19
C ASP A 110 17.03 -8.55 -3.19
N GLU A 111 16.33 -7.71 -3.95
CA GLU A 111 16.74 -6.34 -4.21
C GLU A 111 15.51 -5.44 -4.38
N ILE A 112 15.58 -4.23 -3.82
CA ILE A 112 14.65 -3.12 -4.09
C ILE A 112 15.47 -1.94 -4.57
N LYS A 113 15.10 -1.40 -5.74
CA LYS A 113 15.61 -0.15 -6.29
C LYS A 113 14.49 0.86 -6.46
N VAL A 114 14.74 2.11 -6.11
CA VAL A 114 13.82 3.22 -6.35
C VAL A 114 14.38 4.17 -7.41
N ASP A 115 13.54 4.52 -8.39
CA ASP A 115 13.83 5.49 -9.44
C ASP A 115 12.75 6.58 -9.42
N LYS A 116 13.17 7.85 -9.36
CA LYS A 116 12.25 9.00 -9.43
C LYS A 116 11.75 9.17 -10.86
N VAL A 117 10.44 9.08 -11.08
CA VAL A 117 9.83 9.22 -12.41
C VAL A 117 9.37 10.66 -12.66
N SER A 118 8.83 11.32 -11.64
CA SER A 118 8.41 12.72 -11.69
C SER A 118 8.55 13.38 -10.32
N THR A 119 8.04 14.60 -10.16
CA THR A 119 8.02 15.29 -8.85
C THR A 119 7.14 14.61 -7.82
N THR A 120 6.14 13.83 -8.25
CA THR A 120 5.13 13.18 -7.37
C THR A 120 5.01 11.67 -7.59
N GLN A 121 5.89 11.08 -8.40
CA GLN A 121 5.84 9.67 -8.75
C GLN A 121 7.21 9.01 -8.67
N ASN A 122 7.24 7.86 -7.97
CA ASN A 122 8.39 6.98 -7.89
C ASN A 122 8.07 5.61 -8.49
N MET A 123 9.11 4.98 -9.05
CA MET A 123 9.08 3.59 -9.52
C MET A 123 9.95 2.74 -8.61
N TYR A 124 9.36 1.68 -8.06
CA TYR A 124 10.09 0.66 -7.31
C TYR A 124 10.28 -0.57 -8.20
N THR A 125 11.52 -1.01 -8.34
CA THR A 125 11.86 -2.27 -9.00
C THR A 125 12.26 -3.27 -7.94
N ILE A 126 11.52 -4.37 -7.86
CA ILE A 126 11.75 -5.45 -6.91
C ILE A 126 12.06 -6.72 -7.71
N LYS A 127 13.12 -7.46 -7.33
CA LYS A 127 13.57 -8.67 -8.04
C LYS A 127 13.43 -9.92 -7.17
N ASN A 128 13.23 -11.06 -7.84
CA ASN A 128 13.19 -12.40 -7.25
C ASN A 128 12.17 -12.50 -6.12
N ILE A 129 10.92 -12.21 -6.47
CA ILE A 129 9.84 -12.03 -5.51
C ILE A 129 9.11 -13.33 -5.24
N ASN A 130 8.88 -13.62 -3.96
CA ASN A 130 7.93 -14.64 -3.55
C ASN A 130 6.56 -14.00 -3.34
N PHE A 131 5.58 -14.43 -4.15
CA PHE A 131 4.20 -13.98 -4.04
C PHE A 131 3.40 -14.82 -3.04
N PRO A 132 2.37 -14.26 -2.37
CA PRO A 132 1.91 -12.87 -2.50
C PRO A 132 2.84 -11.87 -1.81
N LEU A 133 3.07 -10.73 -2.46
CA LEU A 133 3.89 -9.64 -1.93
C LEU A 133 2.97 -8.58 -1.31
N ARG A 134 3.12 -8.34 0.00
CA ARG A 134 2.40 -7.29 0.71
C ARG A 134 3.33 -6.11 0.94
N LEU A 135 2.94 -4.96 0.43
CA LEU A 135 3.70 -3.72 0.46
C LEU A 135 2.95 -2.67 1.24
N LYS A 136 3.69 -1.88 1.99
CA LYS A 136 3.21 -0.64 2.61
C LYS A 136 4.10 0.50 2.16
N MET A 137 3.50 1.44 1.44
CA MET A 137 4.21 2.58 0.87
C MET A 137 3.85 3.83 1.63
N HIS A 138 4.84 4.67 1.91
CA HIS A 138 4.73 5.84 2.77
C HIS A 138 5.07 7.13 2.02
N SER A 139 4.31 8.19 2.32
CA SER A 139 4.58 9.57 1.97
C SER A 139 4.48 10.41 3.24
N GLY A 140 5.60 10.62 3.94
CA GLY A 140 5.60 11.24 5.26
C GLY A 140 4.76 10.43 6.27
N LYS A 141 3.68 11.02 6.78
CA LYS A 141 2.74 10.35 7.72
C LYS A 141 1.66 9.53 7.02
N ASP A 142 1.49 9.71 5.71
CA ASP A 142 0.48 8.98 4.95
C ASP A 142 1.01 7.66 4.43
N TYR A 143 0.14 6.65 4.34
CA TYR A 143 0.49 5.35 3.81
C TYR A 143 -0.62 4.73 2.97
N VAL A 144 -0.22 3.82 2.10
CA VAL A 144 -1.09 2.89 1.37
C VAL A 144 -0.50 1.50 1.51
N GLU A 145 -1.35 0.55 1.88
CA GLU A 145 -0.98 -0.85 2.05
C GLU A 145 -1.79 -1.73 1.10
N PHE A 146 -1.10 -2.59 0.36
CA PHE A 146 -1.73 -3.47 -0.62
C PHE A 146 -0.93 -4.75 -0.80
N GLU A 147 -1.61 -5.77 -1.32
CA GLU A 147 -1.04 -7.06 -1.68
C GLU A 147 -1.14 -7.25 -3.20
N ILE A 148 -0.09 -7.79 -3.81
CA ILE A 148 -0.04 -8.21 -5.21
C ILE A 148 0.28 -9.70 -5.24
N LYS A 149 -0.36 -10.44 -6.14
CA LYS A 149 -0.23 -11.91 -6.23
C LYS A 149 0.65 -12.39 -7.38
N ASP A 150 1.02 -11.51 -8.30
CA ASP A 150 1.82 -11.89 -9.45
C ASP A 150 2.73 -10.76 -9.96
N ALA A 151 3.82 -11.18 -10.59
CA ALA A 151 4.80 -10.27 -11.13
C ALA A 151 4.25 -9.45 -12.30
N GLY A 152 4.75 -8.23 -12.45
CA GLY A 152 4.23 -7.30 -13.42
C GLY A 152 4.72 -5.88 -13.22
N ARG A 153 4.32 -5.03 -14.16
CA ARG A 153 4.28 -3.59 -13.92
C ARG A 153 2.90 -3.21 -13.41
N TRP A 154 2.91 -2.49 -12.30
CA TRP A 154 1.74 -2.07 -11.55
C TRP A 154 1.78 -0.57 -11.33
N ASP A 155 0.68 0.10 -11.65
CA ASP A 155 0.51 1.52 -11.35
C ASP A 155 -0.46 1.66 -10.18
N VAL A 156 0.00 2.27 -9.09
CA VAL A 156 -0.73 2.57 -7.86
C VAL A 156 -1.01 4.07 -7.86
N ASN A 157 -2.25 4.44 -8.14
CA ASN A 157 -2.68 5.83 -8.15
C ASN A 157 -3.40 6.15 -6.86
N VAL A 158 -2.94 7.19 -6.17
CA VAL A 158 -3.48 7.64 -4.88
C VAL A 158 -4.28 8.92 -5.10
N ASN A 159 -5.52 8.94 -4.63
CA ASN A 159 -6.38 10.12 -4.64
C ASN A 159 -6.58 10.59 -3.21
N TYR A 160 -6.18 11.81 -2.90
CA TYR A 160 -6.44 12.44 -1.61
C TYR A 160 -7.87 12.97 -1.55
N LYS A 161 -8.43 13.10 -0.34
CA LYS A 161 -9.68 13.83 -0.13
C LYS A 161 -9.42 15.30 -0.47
N ASN A 162 -10.35 15.92 -1.20
CA ASN A 162 -10.35 17.38 -1.30
C ASN A 162 -10.65 17.93 0.09
N ASN A 163 -9.75 18.76 0.61
CA ASN A 163 -10.06 19.60 1.77
C ASN A 163 -10.87 20.80 1.31
#